data_AF-A0A7C1R7I6-F1
#
_entry.id   AF-A0A7C1R7I6-F1
#
_cell.length_a   1.000
_cell.length_b   1.000
_cell.length_c   1.000
_cell.angle_alpha   90.00
_cell.angle_beta   90.00
_cell.angle_gamma   90.00
#
_symmetry.space_group_name_H-M   'P 1'
#
loop_
_entity.id
_entity.type
_entity.pdbx_description
1 polymer ?
#
loop_
_entity_poly.entity_id
_entity_poly.type
_entity_poly.pdbx_seq_one_letter_code
_entity_poly.pdbx_strand_id
1 'polypeptide(L)'
;MNIKPLYKSGNKVLVGLDEDFREVCLMDGLVMIVDLDSKVVIHPPWSGQKILMKGDYVPIMTHQKNKYRQKIRKVLRKRKIAEIEKQLRGPSEEAIDSLIWKPERFEKSNY
;
A
#
# COMPACT_ATOMS: atom_id res chain seq x y z
N MET A 1 10.66 -6.65 5.73
CA MET A 1 9.28 -6.54 5.20
C MET A 1 9.16 -5.14 4.71
N ASN A 2 9.21 -4.96 3.39
CA ASN A 2 9.28 -3.63 2.79
C ASN A 2 7.90 -3.05 2.54
N ILE A 3 6.83 -3.68 3.07
CA ILE A 3 5.48 -3.12 3.04
C ILE A 3 5.20 -2.31 4.31
N LYS A 4 4.67 -1.10 4.11
CA LYS A 4 4.33 -0.11 5.12
C LYS A 4 2.82 -0.05 5.27
N PRO A 5 2.25 -0.27 6.47
CA PRO A 5 0.85 0.07 6.72
C PRO A 5 0.70 1.60 6.78
N LEU A 6 -0.22 2.13 5.99
CA LEU A 6 -0.38 3.57 5.77
C LEU A 6 -1.68 4.09 6.37
N TYR A 7 -2.81 3.46 6.04
CA TYR A 7 -4.14 3.88 6.47
C TYR A 7 -4.99 2.66 6.83
N LYS A 8 -6.06 2.88 7.60
CA LYS A 8 -7.02 1.84 7.99
C LYS A 8 -8.47 2.30 7.77
N SER A 9 -9.35 1.36 7.46
CA SER A 9 -10.81 1.54 7.46
C SER A 9 -11.46 0.26 7.96
N GLY A 10 -12.02 0.28 9.17
CA GLY A 10 -12.45 -0.94 9.85
C GLY A 10 -11.32 -1.99 9.95
N ASN A 11 -11.55 -3.18 9.37
CA ASN A 11 -10.60 -4.29 9.29
C ASN A 11 -9.64 -4.20 8.08
N LYS A 12 -9.81 -3.21 7.20
CA LYS A 12 -8.99 -3.02 6.01
C LYS A 12 -7.77 -2.16 6.34
N VAL A 13 -6.62 -2.53 5.81
CA VAL A 13 -5.36 -1.80 5.92
C VAL A 13 -4.80 -1.56 4.53
N LEU A 14 -4.55 -0.30 4.22
CA LEU A 14 -3.80 0.10 3.03
C LEU A 14 -2.31 -0.09 3.28
N VAL A 15 -1.66 -0.84 2.40
CA VAL A 15 -0.23 -1.11 2.45
C VAL A 15 0.44 -0.61 1.17
N GLY A 16 1.58 0.07 1.31
CA GLY A 16 2.44 0.50 0.21
C GLY A 16 3.88 0.07 0.45
N LEU A 17 4.84 0.42 -0.42
CA LEU A 17 6.26 0.13 -0.18
C LEU A 17 6.89 1.18 0.74
N ASP A 18 7.77 0.77 1.65
CA ASP A 18 8.47 1.71 2.54
C ASP A 18 9.26 2.78 1.74
N GLU A 19 9.78 2.43 0.55
CA GLU A 19 10.56 3.32 -0.33
C GLU A 19 9.71 4.42 -0.99
N ASP A 20 8.43 4.16 -1.22
CA ASP A 20 7.49 5.12 -1.84
C ASP A 20 6.95 6.16 -0.85
N PHE A 21 7.05 5.92 0.46
CA PHE A 21 6.34 6.70 1.49
C PHE A 21 7.28 7.19 2.60
N ARG A 22 8.34 7.94 2.26
CA ARG A 22 9.46 8.26 3.17
C ARG A 22 9.12 9.15 4.38
N GLU A 23 8.14 10.04 4.31
CA GLU A 23 7.80 10.94 5.44
C GLU A 23 6.30 11.02 5.78
N VAL A 24 6.01 11.72 6.88
CA VAL A 24 4.80 11.70 7.74
C VAL A 24 3.47 11.93 7.02
N CYS A 25 3.51 12.53 5.84
CA CYS A 25 2.43 12.56 4.88
C CYS A 25 3.05 12.29 3.54
N LEU A 26 2.38 11.53 2.69
CA LEU A 26 2.16 11.84 1.27
C LEU A 26 1.26 10.75 0.73
N MET A 27 0.20 11.18 0.06
CA MET A 27 -0.83 10.33 -0.53
C MET A 27 -0.33 9.61 -1.80
N ASP A 28 0.95 9.78 -2.12
CA ASP A 28 1.50 9.53 -3.44
C ASP A 28 2.21 8.20 -3.52
N GLY A 29 1.55 7.25 -4.16
CA GLY A 29 2.12 5.94 -4.44
C GLY A 29 1.05 4.88 -4.62
N LEU A 30 1.51 3.72 -5.06
CA LEU A 30 0.65 2.57 -5.21
C LEU A 30 0.46 1.88 -3.87
N VAL A 31 -0.79 1.48 -3.65
CA VAL A 31 -1.19 0.78 -2.44
C VAL A 31 -2.05 -0.42 -2.82
N MET A 32 -2.08 -1.38 -1.90
CA MET A 32 -2.98 -2.52 -1.92
C MET A 32 -3.77 -2.55 -0.61
N ILE A 33 -5.02 -3.01 -0.67
CA ILE A 33 -5.81 -3.21 0.54
C ILE A 33 -5.68 -4.66 1.02
N VAL A 34 -5.31 -4.81 2.28
CA VAL A 34 -5.36 -6.07 3.03
C VAL A 34 -6.58 -6.03 3.95
N ASP A 35 -7.45 -7.01 3.82
CA ASP A 35 -8.50 -7.26 4.81
C ASP A 35 -7.95 -8.18 5.90
N LEU A 36 -7.91 -7.69 7.15
CA LEU A 36 -7.42 -8.47 8.27
C LEU A 36 -8.39 -9.56 8.73
N ASP A 37 -9.68 -9.43 8.45
CA ASP A 37 -10.72 -10.36 8.90
C ASP A 37 -10.83 -11.55 7.95
N SER A 38 -11.04 -11.25 6.66
CA SER A 38 -11.07 -12.26 5.60
C SER A 38 -9.68 -12.76 5.18
N LYS A 39 -8.61 -12.14 5.68
CA LYS A 39 -7.20 -12.51 5.49
C LYS A 39 -6.77 -12.56 4.02
N VAL A 40 -7.37 -11.70 3.19
CA VAL A 40 -7.09 -11.61 1.76
C VAL A 40 -6.60 -10.22 1.36
N VAL A 41 -6.04 -10.16 0.15
CA VAL A 41 -5.74 -8.92 -0.55
C VAL A 41 -6.93 -8.63 -1.46
N ILE A 42 -7.52 -7.44 -1.35
CA ILE A 42 -8.81 -7.14 -1.98
C ILE A 42 -8.66 -6.74 -3.46
N HIS A 43 -7.55 -6.08 -3.83
CA HIS A 43 -7.36 -5.57 -5.20
C HIS A 43 -5.88 -5.50 -5.60
N PRO A 44 -5.56 -5.49 -6.92
CA PRO A 44 -4.21 -5.23 -7.44
C PRO A 44 -3.73 -3.81 -7.06
N PRO A 45 -2.43 -3.48 -7.19
CA PRO A 45 -1.91 -2.13 -6.92
C PRO A 45 -2.75 -1.03 -7.56
N TRP A 46 -3.06 0.02 -6.80
CA TRP A 46 -3.80 1.17 -7.31
C TRP A 46 -3.37 2.46 -6.62
N SER A 47 -3.68 3.61 -7.23
CA SER A 47 -3.43 4.93 -6.65
C SER A 47 -4.03 5.06 -5.24
N GLY A 48 -3.15 5.29 -4.26
CA GLY A 48 -3.55 5.61 -2.90
C GLY A 48 -4.40 6.87 -2.83
N GLN A 49 -4.05 7.90 -3.61
CA GLN A 49 -4.83 9.14 -3.69
C GLN A 49 -6.29 8.86 -4.05
N LYS A 50 -6.52 8.13 -5.15
CA LYS A 50 -7.88 7.83 -5.63
C LYS A 50 -8.68 6.98 -4.65
N ILE A 51 -8.03 6.09 -3.89
CA ILE A 51 -8.70 5.30 -2.85
C ILE A 51 -9.10 6.17 -1.67
N LEU A 52 -8.19 7.03 -1.21
CA LEU A 52 -8.42 7.89 -0.05
C LEU A 52 -9.50 8.94 -0.31
N MET A 53 -9.67 9.39 -1.56
CA MET A 53 -10.77 10.28 -1.94
C MET A 53 -12.16 9.63 -1.89
N LYS A 54 -12.26 8.30 -1.92
CA LYS A 54 -13.53 7.57 -2.04
C LYS A 54 -14.02 6.91 -0.76
N GLY A 55 -13.24 6.92 0.32
CA GLY A 55 -13.61 6.18 1.52
C GLY A 55 -13.00 6.69 2.81
N ASP A 56 -13.61 6.29 3.91
CA ASP A 56 -13.22 6.69 5.27
C ASP A 56 -11.97 5.94 5.73
N TYR A 57 -10.81 6.39 5.27
CA TYR A 57 -9.51 5.88 5.67
C TYR A 57 -8.82 6.82 6.64
N VAL A 58 -8.42 6.29 7.79
CA VAL A 58 -7.72 7.03 8.83
C VAL A 58 -6.23 6.68 8.78
N PRO A 59 -5.32 7.68 8.84
CA PRO A 59 -3.88 7.42 8.84
C PRO A 59 -3.46 6.55 10.04
N ILE A 60 -2.56 5.61 9.78
CA ILE A 60 -1.91 4.82 10.82
C ILE A 60 -0.68 5.59 11.30
N MET A 61 -0.79 6.16 12.50
CA MET A 61 0.28 6.94 13.12
C MET A 61 1.57 6.13 13.27
N THR A 62 2.72 6.79 13.23
CA THR A 62 4.06 6.16 13.29
C THR A 62 4.20 5.16 14.44
N HIS A 63 3.76 5.52 15.65
CA HIS A 63 3.81 4.65 16.83
C HIS A 63 2.93 3.38 16.69
N GLN A 64 1.91 3.41 15.84
CA GLN A 64 1.01 2.27 15.57
C GLN A 64 1.50 1.35 14.46
N LYS A 65 2.43 1.80 13.60
CA LYS A 65 2.86 1.05 12.40
C LYS A 65 3.37 -0.34 12.75
N ASN A 66 4.16 -0.49 13.81
CA ASN A 66 4.67 -1.81 14.24
C ASN A 66 3.54 -2.78 14.65
N LYS A 67 2.51 -2.29 15.34
CA LYS A 67 1.32 -3.09 15.69
C LYS A 67 0.61 -3.60 14.46
N TYR A 68 0.39 -2.75 13.44
CA TYR A 68 -0.26 -3.17 12.20
C TYR A 68 0.61 -4.10 11.35
N ARG A 69 1.94 -3.88 11.31
CA ARG A 69 2.88 -4.81 10.67
C ARG A 69 2.77 -6.21 11.29
N GLN A 70 2.68 -6.31 12.61
CA GLN A 70 2.49 -7.60 13.29
C GLN A 70 1.13 -8.23 12.97
N LYS A 71 0.03 -7.45 12.95
CA LYS A 71 -1.29 -7.95 12.56
C LYS A 71 -1.28 -8.56 11.15
N ILE A 72 -0.74 -7.83 10.17
CA ILE A 72 -0.62 -8.29 8.78
C ILE A 72 0.17 -9.59 8.70
N ARG A 73 1.29 -9.71 9.43
CA ARG A 73 2.10 -10.94 9.48
C ARG A 73 1.40 -12.13 10.12
N LYS A 74 0.49 -11.89 11.07
CA LYS A 74 -0.30 -12.95 11.70
C LYS A 74 -1.38 -13.49 10.77
N VAL A 75 -1.99 -12.62 9.95
CA VAL A 75 -3.10 -13.01 9.08
C VAL A 75 -2.64 -13.49 7.71
N LEU A 76 -1.59 -12.89 7.14
CA LEU A 76 -1.05 -13.26 5.82
C LEU A 76 0.16 -14.18 5.94
N ARG A 77 0.18 -15.25 5.14
CA ARG A 77 1.36 -16.10 4.98
C ARG A 77 2.51 -15.31 4.36
N LYS A 78 3.76 -15.66 4.68
CA LYS A 78 4.98 -15.03 4.13
C LYS A 78 4.95 -14.92 2.59
N ARG A 79 4.50 -15.96 1.89
CA ARG A 79 4.37 -15.98 0.42
C ARG A 79 3.44 -14.88 -0.10
N LYS A 80 2.31 -14.62 0.58
CA LYS A 80 1.36 -13.59 0.17
C LYS A 80 1.91 -12.18 0.38
N ILE A 81 2.66 -11.98 1.47
CA ILE A 81 3.37 -10.71 1.72
C ILE A 81 4.42 -10.45 0.64
N ALA A 82 5.18 -11.47 0.23
CA ALA A 82 6.14 -11.36 -0.87
C ALA A 82 5.46 -11.07 -2.22
N GLU A 83 4.27 -11.63 -2.45
CA GLU A 83 3.47 -11.35 -3.64
C GLU A 83 2.99 -9.89 -3.69
N ILE A 84 2.53 -9.33 -2.56
CA ILE A 84 2.17 -7.90 -2.43
C ILE A 84 3.39 -7.04 -2.78
N GLU A 85 4.56 -7.35 -2.19
CA GLU A 85 5.78 -6.60 -2.48
C GLU A 85 6.17 -6.69 -3.96
N LYS A 86 6.08 -7.87 -4.58
CA LYS A 86 6.35 -8.06 -6.00
C LYS A 86 5.42 -7.22 -6.88
N GLN A 87 4.12 -7.23 -6.60
CA GLN A 87 3.13 -6.48 -7.38
C GLN A 87 3.31 -4.96 -7.22
N LEU A 88 3.62 -4.47 -6.02
CA LEU A 88 3.90 -3.06 -5.82
C LEU A 88 5.22 -2.62 -6.48
N ARG A 89 6.24 -3.50 -6.53
CA ARG A 89 7.53 -3.20 -7.18
C ARG A 89 7.40 -3.18 -8.71
N GLY A 90 6.69 -4.13 -9.29
CA GLY A 90 6.40 -4.22 -10.72
C GLY A 90 4.90 -4.17 -11.00
N PRO A 91 4.25 -3.00 -10.83
CA PRO A 91 2.82 -2.85 -11.08
C PRO A 91 2.52 -2.87 -12.58
N SER A 92 1.25 -3.05 -12.93
CA SER A 92 0.79 -2.87 -14.32
C SER A 92 0.88 -1.40 -14.75
N GLU A 93 0.96 -1.16 -16.06
CA GLU A 93 0.90 0.20 -16.63
C GLU A 93 -0.37 0.94 -16.19
N GLU A 94 -1.52 0.25 -16.22
CA GLU A 94 -2.79 0.80 -15.74
C GLU A 94 -2.71 1.31 -14.30
N ALA A 95 -2.03 0.56 -13.42
CA ALA A 95 -1.85 0.99 -12.03
C ALA A 95 -0.97 2.24 -11.97
N ILE A 96 0.12 2.30 -12.74
CA ILE A 96 1.00 3.48 -12.82
C ILE A 96 0.24 4.70 -13.33
N ASP A 97 -0.56 4.54 -14.38
CA ASP A 97 -1.37 5.63 -14.97
C ASP A 97 -2.55 6.03 -14.09
N SER A 98 -2.93 5.17 -13.14
CA SER A 98 -3.90 5.55 -12.11
C SER A 98 -3.36 6.64 -11.18
N LEU A 99 -2.04 6.79 -11.04
CA LEU A 99 -1.41 7.76 -10.14
C LEU A 99 -1.59 9.19 -10.66
N ILE A 100 -1.93 10.10 -9.75
CA ILE A 100 -1.97 11.55 -10.04
C ILE A 100 -0.53 12.08 -10.07
N TRP A 101 0.29 11.66 -9.10
CA TRP A 101 1.71 11.95 -9.01
C TRP A 101 2.48 10.62 -9.01
N LYS A 102 3.42 10.48 -9.94
CA LYS A 102 4.22 9.25 -10.11
C LYS A 102 5.45 9.33 -9.19
N PRO A 103 5.68 8.34 -8.29
CA PRO A 103 6.93 8.23 -7.54
C PRO A 103 8.16 8.22 -8.45
N GLU A 104 9.30 8.73 -7.97
CA GLU A 104 10.57 8.84 -8.72
C GLU A 104 10.97 7.56 -9.47
N ARG A 105 10.67 6.38 -8.91
CA ARG A 105 11.00 5.09 -9.54
C ARG A 105 10.18 4.79 -10.81
N PHE A 106 9.08 5.48 -11.04
CA PHE A 106 8.28 5.41 -12.26
C PHE A 106 8.51 6.61 -13.19
N GLU A 107 9.22 7.64 -12.76
CA GLU A 107 9.51 8.81 -13.58
C GLU A 107 10.60 8.54 -14.63
N LYS A 108 11.40 7.49 -14.46
CA LYS A 108 12.55 7.15 -15.33
C LYS A 108 12.23 6.28 -16.57
N SER A 109 10.98 6.21 -17.01
CA SER A 109 10.63 5.57 -18.30
C SER A 109 10.58 6.54 -19.49
N ASN A 110 11.34 7.63 -19.43
CA ASN A 110 11.57 8.54 -20.56
C ASN A 110 13.07 8.55 -20.92
N TYR A 111 13.56 7.50 -21.57
CA TYR A 111 14.70 7.52 -22.50
C TYR A 111 14.60 6.33 -23.45
#